data_AF-A0A8C3S6J8-F1
#
_entry.id   AF-A0A8C3S6J8-F1
#
_cell.length_a   1.000
_cell.length_b   1.000
_cell.length_c   1.000
_cell.angle_alpha   90.00
_cell.angle_beta   90.00
_cell.angle_gamma   90.00
#
_symmetry.space_group_name_H-M   'P 1'
#
loop_
_entity.id
_entity.type
_entity.pdbx_description
1 polymer ?
#
loop_
_entity_poly.entity_id
_entity_poly.type
_entity_poly.pdbx_seq_one_letter_code
_entity_poly.pdbx_strand_id
1 'polypeptide(L)'
;MTLFYFSSFTKFPHLAGTEQNLHLAKQVQAQWKEFGLDSAELVHYDVLLSYPNETQPNYVSIIDDQGNEIFNTSLFEPPPVGYENVSGVVPPYNAFSAQGLPEADLVYVNYGRTEDFFKLEREMGINCTGKIVIARYGKIFRGNKVKNAILAGAKGIILYSDPADYCAPGVDPYPSGWNLPGGGVQRGNVLNLNGAGDPLTPGYPAKEYTFRSEVDEGVGIPKIPVHPIGYHDAEILLRLFCIKR
;
A
#
# COMPACT_ATOMS: atom_id res chain seq x y z
N MET A 1 -16.03 -28.84 6.42
CA MET A 1 -15.01 -28.65 5.36
C MET A 1 -14.52 -27.20 5.28
N THR A 2 -15.39 -26.19 5.15
CA THR A 2 -15.00 -24.79 4.91
C THR A 2 -14.07 -24.16 5.96
N LEU A 3 -14.31 -24.41 7.26
CA LEU A 3 -13.46 -23.90 8.35
C LEU A 3 -12.04 -24.47 8.33
N PHE A 4 -11.87 -25.71 7.86
CA PHE A 4 -10.56 -26.36 7.77
C PHE A 4 -9.70 -25.73 6.67
N TYR A 5 -10.27 -25.47 5.48
CA TYR A 5 -9.54 -24.81 4.40
C TYR A 5 -9.13 -23.39 4.78
N PHE A 6 -10.05 -22.61 5.36
CA PHE A 6 -9.73 -21.27 5.84
C PHE A 6 -8.57 -21.31 6.84
N SER A 7 -8.69 -22.12 7.89
CA SER A 7 -7.62 -22.27 8.87
C SER A 7 -6.30 -22.76 8.27
N SER A 8 -6.32 -23.66 7.28
CA SER A 8 -5.09 -24.13 6.62
C SER A 8 -4.40 -23.03 5.82
N PHE A 9 -5.17 -22.17 5.14
CA PHE A 9 -4.62 -21.18 4.22
C PHE A 9 -4.18 -19.88 4.92
N THR A 10 -4.65 -19.62 6.14
CA THR A 10 -4.36 -18.36 6.86
C THR A 10 -3.29 -18.47 7.95
N LYS A 11 -2.55 -19.58 8.05
CA LYS A 11 -1.52 -19.78 9.10
C LYS A 11 -0.26 -18.95 8.89
N PHE A 12 0.13 -18.75 7.64
CA PHE A 12 1.39 -18.09 7.29
C PHE A 12 1.14 -17.04 6.20
N PRO A 13 1.89 -15.93 6.19
CA PRO A 13 1.85 -14.96 5.10
C PRO A 13 2.19 -15.63 3.76
N HIS A 14 1.36 -15.40 2.74
CA HIS A 14 1.53 -16.01 1.42
C HIS A 14 1.51 -14.91 0.34
N LEU A 15 2.42 -13.94 0.48
CA LEU A 15 2.58 -12.83 -0.45
C LEU A 15 2.96 -13.35 -1.84
N ALA A 16 2.43 -12.72 -2.91
CA ALA A 16 2.75 -13.11 -4.28
C ALA A 16 4.28 -13.16 -4.49
N GLY A 17 4.76 -14.12 -5.28
CA GLY A 17 6.20 -14.33 -5.54
C GLY A 17 7.00 -15.01 -4.42
N THR A 18 6.43 -15.25 -3.23
CA THR A 18 7.13 -15.91 -2.13
C THR A 18 7.06 -17.44 -2.19
N GLU A 19 8.01 -18.12 -1.55
CA GLU A 19 8.03 -19.58 -1.43
C GLU A 19 6.76 -20.13 -0.77
N GLN A 20 6.23 -19.45 0.24
CA GLN A 20 5.01 -19.87 0.93
C GLN A 20 3.79 -19.83 0.00
N ASN A 21 3.70 -18.83 -0.89
CA ASN A 21 2.64 -18.77 -1.88
C ASN A 21 2.77 -19.86 -2.95
N LEU A 22 4.00 -20.25 -3.32
CA LEU A 22 4.24 -21.41 -4.20
C LEU A 22 3.84 -22.73 -3.52
N HIS A 23 4.14 -22.87 -2.22
CA HIS A 23 3.71 -24.03 -1.44
C HIS A 23 2.17 -24.16 -1.44
N LEU A 24 1.47 -23.05 -1.17
CA LEU A 24 0.00 -23.01 -1.22
C LEU A 24 -0.53 -23.35 -2.62
N ALA A 25 0.09 -22.85 -3.70
CA ALA A 25 -0.30 -23.18 -5.06
C ALA A 25 -0.18 -24.69 -5.36
N LYS A 26 0.92 -25.33 -4.92
CA LYS A 26 1.11 -26.78 -5.03
C LYS A 26 0.11 -27.57 -4.19
N GLN A 27 -0.23 -27.09 -2.99
CA GLN A 27 -1.26 -27.69 -2.14
C GLN A 27 -2.63 -27.68 -2.84
N VAL A 28 -3.05 -26.54 -3.38
CA VAL A 28 -4.33 -26.42 -4.11
C VAL A 28 -4.33 -27.31 -5.35
N GLN A 29 -3.24 -27.34 -6.12
CA GLN A 29 -3.10 -28.23 -7.28
C GLN A 29 -3.30 -29.70 -6.91
N ALA A 30 -2.68 -30.16 -5.81
CA ALA A 30 -2.81 -31.54 -5.34
C ALA A 30 -4.25 -31.85 -4.90
N GLN A 31 -4.87 -30.95 -4.12
CA GLN A 31 -6.25 -31.09 -3.66
C GLN A 31 -7.25 -31.16 -4.83
N TRP A 32 -7.07 -30.34 -5.86
CA TRP A 32 -7.94 -30.37 -7.04
C TRP A 32 -7.85 -31.69 -7.81
N LYS A 33 -6.66 -32.29 -7.92
CA LYS A 33 -6.49 -33.63 -8.50
C LYS A 33 -7.17 -34.69 -7.64
N GLU A 34 -7.04 -34.59 -6.32
CA GLU A 34 -7.70 -35.49 -5.38
C GLU A 34 -9.24 -35.40 -5.46
N PHE A 35 -9.78 -34.21 -5.68
CA PHE A 35 -11.23 -34.02 -5.86
C PHE A 35 -11.76 -34.49 -7.22
N GLY A 36 -10.89 -34.95 -8.11
CA GLY A 36 -11.27 -35.56 -9.38
C GLY A 36 -11.31 -34.63 -10.57
N LEU A 37 -10.62 -33.47 -10.54
CA LEU A 37 -10.41 -32.70 -11.77
C LEU A 37 -9.51 -33.48 -12.74
N ASP A 38 -9.92 -33.54 -14.01
CA ASP A 38 -9.16 -34.22 -15.08
C ASP A 38 -7.74 -33.64 -15.25
N SER A 39 -7.61 -32.31 -15.08
CA SER A 39 -6.34 -31.60 -15.18
C SER A 39 -6.24 -30.46 -14.16
N ALA A 40 -5.10 -30.35 -13.50
CA ALA A 40 -4.73 -29.20 -12.67
C ALA A 40 -3.23 -28.92 -12.80
N GLU A 41 -2.88 -27.77 -13.38
CA GLU A 41 -1.52 -27.39 -13.76
C GLU A 41 -1.12 -26.05 -13.16
N LEU A 42 0.17 -25.88 -12.86
CA LEU A 42 0.74 -24.60 -12.47
C LEU A 42 1.24 -23.88 -13.73
N VAL A 43 0.66 -22.73 -14.02
CA VAL A 43 1.08 -21.87 -15.13
C VAL A 43 1.77 -20.64 -14.54
N HIS A 44 3.07 -20.49 -14.82
CA HIS A 44 3.88 -19.39 -14.30
C HIS A 44 4.14 -18.31 -15.35
N TYR A 45 4.47 -17.12 -14.84
CA TYR A 45 4.88 -15.93 -15.58
C TYR A 45 5.91 -15.16 -14.74
N ASP A 46 6.92 -14.59 -15.39
CA ASP A 46 7.96 -13.81 -14.71
C ASP A 46 7.59 -12.33 -14.82
N VAL A 47 6.78 -11.88 -13.85
CA VAL A 47 6.18 -10.54 -13.78
C VAL A 47 6.97 -9.62 -12.86
N LEU A 48 6.86 -8.31 -13.07
CA LEU A 48 7.44 -7.32 -12.16
C LEU A 48 6.63 -7.28 -10.86
N LEU A 49 7.29 -7.56 -9.74
CA LEU A 49 6.76 -7.39 -8.39
C LEU A 49 7.55 -6.32 -7.64
N SER A 50 7.03 -5.89 -6.50
CA SER A 50 7.64 -4.85 -5.67
C SER A 50 7.52 -5.23 -4.20
N TYR A 51 8.63 -5.10 -3.48
CA TYR A 51 8.76 -5.39 -2.05
C TYR A 51 9.59 -4.30 -1.37
N PRO A 52 9.37 -4.03 -0.07
CA PRO A 52 10.22 -3.14 0.70
C PRO A 52 11.62 -3.75 0.90
N ASN A 53 12.62 -2.90 1.11
CA ASN A 53 13.96 -3.34 1.48
C ASN A 53 13.99 -3.69 2.98
N GLU A 54 14.40 -4.91 3.32
CA GLU A 54 14.46 -5.38 4.71
C GLU A 54 15.54 -4.64 5.54
N THR A 55 16.61 -4.20 4.89
CA THR A 55 17.72 -3.50 5.55
C THR A 55 17.50 -1.99 5.67
N GLN A 56 16.56 -1.44 4.90
CA GLN A 56 16.19 -0.02 4.90
C GLN A 56 14.65 0.10 4.95
N PRO A 57 14.06 -0.04 6.15
CA PRO A 57 12.62 0.09 6.34
C PRO A 57 12.10 1.46 5.88
N ASN A 58 10.91 1.45 5.28
CA ASN A 58 10.21 2.68 4.92
C ASN A 58 9.58 3.30 6.17
N TYR A 59 9.63 4.62 6.28
CA TYR A 59 8.92 5.37 7.31
C TYR A 59 8.68 6.80 6.84
N VAL A 60 7.83 7.52 7.58
CA VAL A 60 7.65 8.97 7.46
C VAL A 60 8.15 9.60 8.75
N SER A 61 8.84 10.72 8.64
CA SER A 61 9.28 11.50 9.78
C SER A 61 8.79 12.95 9.72
N ILE A 62 8.71 13.56 10.89
CA ILE A 62 8.59 15.01 11.05
C ILE A 62 9.94 15.50 11.51
N ILE A 63 10.46 16.51 10.83
CA ILE A 63 11.70 17.17 11.18
C ILE A 63 11.43 18.56 11.77
N ASP A 64 12.28 18.98 12.69
CA ASP A 64 12.31 20.37 13.18
C ASP A 64 13.13 21.29 12.24
N ASP A 65 13.18 22.59 12.57
CA ASP A 65 13.92 23.58 11.79
C ASP A 65 15.46 23.36 11.81
N GLN A 66 15.95 22.45 12.66
CA GLN A 66 17.36 22.06 12.78
C GLN A 66 17.66 20.76 12.01
N GLY A 67 16.64 20.13 11.41
CA GLY A 67 16.75 18.86 10.69
C GLY A 67 16.73 17.63 11.59
N ASN A 68 16.35 17.75 12.86
CA ASN A 68 16.23 16.59 13.74
C ASN A 68 14.85 15.93 13.58
N GLU A 69 14.82 14.60 13.52
CA GLU A 69 13.57 13.83 13.54
C GLU A 69 12.93 13.92 14.94
N ILE A 70 11.74 14.54 15.01
CA ILE A 70 10.98 14.68 16.26
C ILE A 70 9.85 13.65 16.38
N PHE A 71 9.49 13.01 15.28
CA PHE A 71 8.51 11.93 15.22
C PHE A 71 8.79 11.03 14.03
N ASN A 72 8.70 9.72 14.23
CA ASN A 72 8.81 8.69 13.20
C ASN A 72 7.60 7.77 13.24
N THR A 73 7.06 7.41 12.09
CA THR A 73 5.95 6.45 12.00
C THR A 73 6.38 5.05 12.37
N SER A 74 5.40 4.22 12.70
CA SER A 74 5.63 2.80 12.98
C SER A 74 6.24 2.08 11.77
N LEU A 75 7.31 1.31 11.99
CA LEU A 75 7.97 0.53 10.93
C LEU A 75 7.17 -0.73 10.54
N PHE A 76 6.41 -1.26 11.50
CA PHE A 76 5.62 -2.49 11.37
C PHE A 76 4.33 -2.34 12.18
N GLU A 77 3.26 -3.04 11.79
CA GLU A 77 2.11 -3.21 12.68
C GLU A 77 2.46 -4.09 13.88
N PRO A 78 1.80 -3.90 15.03
CA PRO A 78 1.87 -4.87 16.11
C PRO A 78 1.37 -6.25 15.60
N PRO A 79 2.08 -7.35 15.91
CA PRO A 79 1.63 -8.67 15.51
C PRO A 79 0.27 -8.97 16.14
N PRO A 80 -0.67 -9.58 15.40
CA PRO A 80 -1.96 -9.94 15.96
C PRO A 80 -1.81 -11.08 16.97
N VAL A 81 -2.74 -11.14 17.93
CA VAL A 81 -2.78 -12.18 18.96
C VAL A 81 -2.77 -13.58 18.32
N GLY A 82 -1.86 -14.45 18.76
CA GLY A 82 -1.67 -15.81 18.26
C GLY A 82 -0.70 -15.93 17.07
N TYR A 83 -0.15 -14.81 16.58
CA TYR A 83 0.81 -14.77 15.48
C TYR A 83 2.14 -14.12 15.89
N GLU A 84 2.43 -14.05 17.20
CA GLU A 84 3.61 -13.37 17.76
C GLU A 84 4.93 -13.95 17.23
N ASN A 85 4.95 -15.24 16.92
CA ASN A 85 6.12 -15.96 16.43
C ASN A 85 6.11 -16.20 14.90
N VAL A 86 5.20 -15.54 14.17
CA VAL A 86 5.08 -15.72 12.72
C VAL A 86 6.03 -14.76 12.01
N SER A 87 6.97 -15.33 11.26
CA SER A 87 7.90 -14.59 10.40
C SER A 87 7.32 -14.37 9.00
N GLY A 88 7.98 -13.51 8.21
CA GLY A 88 7.61 -13.25 6.82
C GLY A 88 6.44 -12.26 6.64
N VAL A 89 6.01 -11.58 7.72
CA VAL A 89 5.08 -10.46 7.61
C VAL A 89 5.81 -9.27 7.01
N VAL A 90 5.51 -8.95 5.75
CA VAL A 90 6.08 -7.78 5.07
C VAL A 90 5.62 -6.49 5.76
N PRO A 91 6.48 -5.48 6.01
CA PRO A 91 6.04 -4.21 6.60
C PRO A 91 5.01 -3.49 5.73
N PRO A 92 4.29 -2.49 6.27
CA PRO A 92 3.42 -1.64 5.46
C PRO A 92 4.17 -0.96 4.33
N TYR A 93 3.63 -1.09 3.12
CA TYR A 93 4.14 -0.37 1.95
C TYR A 93 3.07 -0.29 0.87
N ASN A 94 3.22 0.68 -0.03
CA ASN A 94 2.47 0.72 -1.26
C ASN A 94 3.35 0.18 -2.39
N ALA A 95 2.95 -0.99 -2.94
CA ALA A 95 3.73 -1.65 -3.97
C ALA A 95 3.85 -0.77 -5.22
N PHE A 96 5.04 -0.79 -5.83
CA PHE A 96 5.48 0.02 -6.97
C PHE A 96 5.66 1.52 -6.68
N SER A 97 5.66 1.94 -5.41
CA SER A 97 6.12 3.29 -5.03
C SER A 97 7.49 3.60 -5.62
N ALA A 98 7.69 4.84 -6.09
CA ALA A 98 9.03 5.30 -6.44
C ALA A 98 9.93 5.35 -5.19
N GLN A 99 11.23 5.21 -5.39
CA GLN A 99 12.22 5.45 -4.36
C GLN A 99 12.45 6.96 -4.18
N GLY A 100 12.74 7.39 -2.96
CA GLY A 100 13.11 8.77 -2.67
C GLY A 100 12.88 9.15 -1.21
N LEU A 101 13.57 10.21 -0.78
CA LEU A 101 13.43 10.82 0.54
C LEU A 101 13.01 12.30 0.40
N PRO A 102 11.77 12.57 -0.06
CA PRO A 102 11.29 13.94 -0.24
C PRO A 102 11.02 14.60 1.11
N GLU A 103 11.52 15.82 1.30
CA GLU A 103 11.27 16.65 2.48
C GLU A 103 10.50 17.93 2.10
N ALA A 104 9.25 18.09 2.51
CA ALA A 104 8.49 19.33 2.31
C ALA A 104 7.32 19.46 3.28
N ASP A 105 6.69 20.64 3.26
CA ASP A 105 5.45 20.86 3.98
C ASP A 105 4.38 19.85 3.57
N LEU A 106 3.60 19.45 4.57
CA LEU A 106 2.48 18.54 4.45
C LEU A 106 1.22 19.30 4.02
N VAL A 107 0.42 18.76 3.11
CA VAL A 107 -0.90 19.31 2.74
C VAL A 107 -1.95 18.20 2.84
N TYR A 108 -3.03 18.44 3.59
CA TYR A 108 -4.16 17.52 3.65
C TYR A 108 -5.05 17.68 2.41
N VAL A 109 -5.30 16.56 1.70
CA VAL A 109 -6.03 16.57 0.42
C VAL A 109 -7.31 15.72 0.44
N ASN A 110 -7.93 15.55 1.61
CA ASN A 110 -9.16 14.77 1.76
C ASN A 110 -8.97 13.34 1.18
N TYR A 111 -9.80 12.92 0.21
CA TYR A 111 -9.68 11.60 -0.43
C TYR A 111 -8.75 11.61 -1.65
N GLY A 112 -8.07 12.71 -1.98
CA GLY A 112 -7.20 12.81 -3.15
C GLY A 112 -7.93 12.64 -4.49
N ARG A 113 -9.23 12.97 -4.52
CA ARG A 113 -10.03 12.95 -5.75
C ARG A 113 -9.71 14.17 -6.60
N THR A 114 -10.08 14.13 -7.87
CA THR A 114 -9.86 15.25 -8.79
C THR A 114 -10.53 16.53 -8.28
N GLU A 115 -11.74 16.42 -7.72
CA GLU A 115 -12.46 17.53 -7.09
C GLU A 115 -11.79 18.05 -5.81
N ASP A 116 -11.07 17.19 -5.06
CA ASP A 116 -10.37 17.62 -3.84
C ASP A 116 -9.18 18.53 -4.21
N PHE A 117 -8.41 18.14 -5.24
CA PHE A 117 -7.31 18.98 -5.75
C PHE A 117 -7.80 20.26 -6.42
N PHE A 118 -8.88 20.21 -7.21
CA PHE A 118 -9.48 21.43 -7.77
C PHE A 118 -9.98 22.39 -6.69
N LYS A 119 -10.58 21.87 -5.61
CA LYS A 119 -11.02 22.69 -4.50
C LYS A 119 -9.84 23.38 -3.80
N LEU A 120 -8.76 22.64 -3.55
CA LEU A 120 -7.55 23.21 -2.93
C LEU A 120 -6.97 24.34 -3.78
N GLU A 121 -6.80 24.11 -5.07
CA GLU A 121 -6.19 25.08 -5.99
C GLU A 121 -7.09 26.29 -6.22
N ARG A 122 -8.36 26.06 -6.57
CA ARG A 122 -9.26 27.11 -7.10
C ARG A 122 -10.06 27.84 -6.03
N GLU A 123 -10.44 27.16 -4.95
CA GLU A 123 -11.29 27.74 -3.90
C GLU A 123 -10.48 28.14 -2.67
N MET A 124 -9.43 27.38 -2.33
CA MET A 124 -8.64 27.59 -1.11
C MET A 124 -7.29 28.28 -1.35
N GLY A 125 -6.86 28.42 -2.61
CA GLY A 125 -5.58 29.03 -2.97
C GLY A 125 -4.35 28.25 -2.49
N ILE A 126 -4.50 26.94 -2.26
CA ILE A 126 -3.43 26.06 -1.76
C ILE A 126 -2.74 25.39 -2.96
N ASN A 127 -1.43 25.59 -3.07
CA ASN A 127 -0.60 24.96 -4.11
C ASN A 127 0.10 23.69 -3.58
N CYS A 128 -0.14 22.55 -4.22
CA CYS A 128 0.48 21.27 -3.88
C CYS A 128 1.85 21.04 -4.55
N THR A 129 2.29 21.93 -5.44
CA THR A 129 3.56 21.81 -6.15
C THR A 129 4.73 21.77 -5.17
N GLY A 130 5.54 20.71 -5.24
CA GLY A 130 6.69 20.49 -4.37
C GLY A 130 6.35 20.12 -2.93
N LYS A 131 5.07 19.90 -2.60
CA LYS A 131 4.60 19.51 -1.26
C LYS A 131 4.47 18.00 -1.12
N ILE A 132 4.45 17.53 0.12
CA ILE A 132 4.00 16.17 0.44
C ILE A 132 2.51 16.26 0.74
N VAL A 133 1.70 15.42 0.10
CA VAL A 133 0.25 15.41 0.35
C VAL A 133 -0.13 14.23 1.24
N ILE A 134 -1.06 14.42 2.16
CA ILE A 134 -1.66 13.34 2.96
C ILE A 134 -3.14 13.19 2.59
N ALA A 135 -3.52 11.98 2.21
CA ALA A 135 -4.87 11.64 1.78
C ALA A 135 -5.40 10.42 2.53
N ARG A 136 -6.69 10.44 2.87
CA ARG A 136 -7.37 9.25 3.39
C ARG A 136 -7.70 8.27 2.28
N TYR A 137 -7.62 6.98 2.60
CA TYR A 137 -8.16 5.91 1.76
C TYR A 137 -9.69 6.04 1.61
N GLY A 138 -10.26 5.34 0.61
CA GLY A 138 -11.70 5.36 0.31
C GLY A 138 -12.07 6.20 -0.92
N LYS A 139 -13.36 6.10 -1.31
CA LYS A 139 -14.01 6.74 -2.48
C LYS A 139 -13.48 6.36 -3.87
N ILE A 140 -12.18 6.49 -4.11
CA ILE A 140 -11.52 6.14 -5.37
C ILE A 140 -10.36 5.17 -5.16
N PHE A 141 -10.00 4.43 -6.20
CA PHE A 141 -8.84 3.55 -6.19
C PHE A 141 -7.55 4.33 -5.87
N ARG A 142 -6.67 3.75 -5.04
CA ARG A 142 -5.46 4.41 -4.54
C ARG A 142 -4.48 4.84 -5.62
N GLY A 143 -4.34 4.09 -6.71
CA GLY A 143 -3.52 4.51 -7.86
C GLY A 143 -4.02 5.81 -8.51
N ASN A 144 -5.34 6.07 -8.49
CA ASN A 144 -5.88 7.35 -8.95
C ASN A 144 -5.56 8.51 -8.00
N LYS A 145 -5.52 8.26 -6.68
CA LYS A 145 -5.07 9.27 -5.69
C LYS A 145 -3.64 9.71 -5.99
N VAL A 146 -2.75 8.73 -6.22
CA VAL A 146 -1.34 8.96 -6.57
C VAL A 146 -1.22 9.68 -7.90
N LYS A 147 -1.95 9.25 -8.94
CA LYS A 147 -2.01 9.95 -10.24
C LYS A 147 -2.41 11.42 -10.07
N ASN A 148 -3.47 11.68 -9.31
CA ASN A 148 -3.96 13.04 -9.08
C ASN A 148 -2.94 13.89 -8.32
N ALA A 149 -2.26 13.32 -7.32
CA ALA A 149 -1.20 13.99 -6.58
C ALA A 149 -0.01 14.37 -7.49
N ILE A 150 0.41 13.46 -8.38
CA ILE A 150 1.44 13.74 -9.39
C ILE A 150 1.01 14.90 -10.30
N LEU A 151 -0.24 14.88 -10.79
CA LEU A 151 -0.77 15.96 -11.64
C LEU A 151 -0.87 17.30 -10.90
N ALA A 152 -1.09 17.27 -9.59
CA ALA A 152 -1.08 18.46 -8.73
C ALA A 152 0.34 18.94 -8.33
N GLY A 153 1.38 18.29 -8.86
CA GLY A 153 2.78 18.65 -8.60
C GLY A 153 3.32 18.21 -7.24
N ALA A 154 2.60 17.34 -6.52
CA ALA A 154 3.11 16.79 -5.26
C ALA A 154 4.37 15.97 -5.50
N LYS A 155 5.31 15.99 -4.55
CA LYS A 155 6.57 15.22 -4.63
C LYS A 155 6.56 13.94 -3.80
N GLY A 156 5.49 13.70 -3.05
CA GLY A 156 5.25 12.49 -2.27
C GLY A 156 3.81 12.46 -1.77
N ILE A 157 3.29 11.27 -1.49
CA ILE A 157 1.94 11.08 -0.96
C ILE A 157 1.90 10.07 0.18
N ILE A 158 1.28 10.47 1.28
CA ILE A 158 1.01 9.63 2.44
C ILE A 158 -0.46 9.21 2.38
N LEU A 159 -0.73 7.92 2.54
CA LEU A 159 -2.07 7.36 2.56
C LEU A 159 -2.40 6.79 3.94
N TYR A 160 -3.56 7.12 4.50
CA TYR A 160 -3.96 6.58 5.81
C TYR A 160 -5.42 6.12 5.83
N SER A 161 -5.75 5.21 6.76
CA SER A 161 -7.10 4.65 6.90
C SER A 161 -7.87 5.41 7.98
N ASP A 162 -8.63 6.43 7.58
CA ASP A 162 -9.40 7.27 8.51
C ASP A 162 -10.48 6.48 9.26
N PRO A 163 -10.57 6.55 10.60
CA PRO A 163 -11.62 5.88 11.37
C PRO A 163 -13.04 6.23 10.91
N ALA A 164 -13.26 7.42 10.34
CA ALA A 164 -14.56 7.79 9.79
C ALA A 164 -15.02 6.89 8.63
N ASP A 165 -14.09 6.25 7.92
CA ASP A 165 -14.38 5.34 6.80
C ASP A 165 -14.11 3.87 7.13
N TYR A 166 -13.26 3.59 8.13
CA TYR A 166 -12.73 2.24 8.41
C TYR A 166 -13.07 1.69 9.80
N CYS A 167 -13.83 2.43 10.62
CA CYS A 167 -14.31 1.96 11.92
C CYS A 167 -15.84 2.09 12.04
N ALA A 168 -16.51 0.98 12.34
CA ALA A 168 -17.92 0.95 12.64
C ALA A 168 -18.20 1.59 14.02
N PRO A 169 -19.26 2.43 14.16
CA PRO A 169 -19.61 3.04 15.43
C PRO A 169 -19.90 2.01 16.52
N GLY A 170 -19.32 2.20 17.72
CA GLY A 170 -19.58 1.36 18.89
C GLY A 170 -18.94 -0.03 18.86
N VAL A 171 -17.98 -0.27 17.96
CA VAL A 171 -17.25 -1.55 17.86
C VAL A 171 -15.81 -1.34 18.29
N ASP A 172 -15.30 -2.24 19.13
CA ASP A 172 -13.90 -2.21 19.57
C ASP A 172 -12.94 -2.58 18.43
N PRO A 173 -11.72 -2.02 18.42
CA PRO A 173 -10.68 -2.48 17.52
C PRO A 173 -10.26 -3.93 17.78
N TYR A 174 -9.72 -4.59 16.76
CA TYR A 174 -9.06 -5.88 16.93
C TYR A 174 -7.96 -5.79 18.00
N PRO A 175 -7.84 -6.77 18.93
CA PRO A 175 -8.48 -8.10 18.92
C PRO A 175 -9.85 -8.20 19.61
N SER A 176 -10.27 -7.18 20.37
CA SER A 176 -11.52 -7.24 21.15
C SER A 176 -12.78 -7.09 20.29
N GLY A 177 -12.66 -6.43 19.14
CA GLY A 177 -13.69 -6.39 18.12
C GLY A 177 -13.12 -6.51 16.72
N TRP A 178 -13.88 -6.08 15.72
CA TRP A 178 -13.53 -6.24 14.30
C TRP A 178 -13.19 -4.91 13.62
N ASN A 179 -13.13 -3.80 14.37
CA ASN A 179 -12.66 -2.53 13.84
C ASN A 179 -11.15 -2.54 13.61
N LEU A 180 -10.70 -1.68 12.70
CA LEU A 180 -9.29 -1.45 12.42
C LEU A 180 -8.58 -0.93 13.69
N PRO A 181 -7.49 -1.57 14.15
CA PRO A 181 -6.64 -1.00 15.20
C PRO A 181 -5.82 0.19 14.68
N GLY A 182 -5.41 1.09 15.57
CA GLY A 182 -4.77 2.35 15.16
C GLY A 182 -3.39 2.27 14.55
N GLY A 183 -2.65 1.20 14.88
CA GLY A 183 -1.43 0.82 14.17
C GLY A 183 -1.68 -0.04 12.92
N GLY A 184 -2.93 -0.41 12.62
CA GLY A 184 -3.28 -1.21 11.46
C GLY A 184 -3.13 -0.43 10.16
N VAL A 185 -2.36 -0.96 9.20
CA VAL A 185 -2.07 -0.25 7.94
C VAL A 185 -2.59 -1.01 6.73
N GLN A 186 -3.28 -0.28 5.84
CA GLN A 186 -3.75 -0.85 4.57
C GLN A 186 -2.61 -0.87 3.54
N ARG A 187 -2.07 -2.06 3.26
CA ARG A 187 -1.19 -2.32 2.10
C ARG A 187 -1.97 -2.25 0.79
N GLY A 188 -1.26 -2.08 -0.31
CA GLY A 188 -1.83 -2.22 -1.66
C GLY A 188 -0.98 -1.58 -2.75
N ASN A 189 -1.11 -2.07 -3.99
CA ASN A 189 -0.40 -1.49 -5.12
C ASN A 189 -0.98 -0.13 -5.53
N VAL A 190 -0.12 0.73 -6.07
CA VAL A 190 -0.47 2.08 -6.55
C VAL A 190 -0.25 2.24 -8.06
N LEU A 191 -0.15 1.12 -8.79
CA LEU A 191 -0.06 1.14 -10.24
C LEU A 191 -1.32 1.72 -10.87
N ASN A 192 -1.17 2.34 -12.02
CA ASN A 192 -2.28 2.77 -12.86
C ASN A 192 -2.24 2.08 -14.24
N LEU A 193 -2.60 0.80 -14.27
CA LEU A 193 -2.42 -0.09 -15.43
C LEU A 193 -3.45 0.10 -16.55
N ASN A 194 -4.67 0.57 -16.24
CA ASN A 194 -5.78 0.63 -17.19
C ASN A 194 -5.98 -0.66 -18.02
N GLY A 195 -5.77 -1.83 -17.40
CA GLY A 195 -5.93 -3.14 -18.03
C GLY A 195 -4.68 -3.74 -18.68
N ALA A 196 -3.51 -3.11 -18.55
CA ALA A 196 -2.27 -3.55 -19.23
C ALA A 196 -1.72 -4.92 -18.79
N GLY A 197 -2.04 -5.39 -17.58
CA GLY A 197 -1.43 -6.60 -17.01
C GLY A 197 -0.10 -6.29 -16.32
N ASP A 198 0.94 -7.06 -16.61
CA ASP A 198 2.30 -6.79 -16.09
C ASP A 198 2.84 -5.46 -16.67
N PRO A 199 3.40 -4.54 -15.83
CA PRO A 199 3.88 -3.24 -16.30
C PRO A 199 4.90 -3.27 -17.43
N LEU A 200 5.67 -4.37 -17.56
CA LEU A 200 6.78 -4.48 -18.50
C LEU A 200 6.42 -5.23 -19.79
N THR A 201 5.26 -5.90 -19.82
CA THR A 201 4.83 -6.73 -20.96
C THR A 201 3.39 -6.43 -21.39
N PRO A 202 3.00 -5.15 -21.60
CA PRO A 202 1.64 -4.81 -21.94
C PRO A 202 1.18 -5.48 -23.25
N GLY A 203 0.11 -6.27 -23.15
CA GLY A 203 -0.49 -7.00 -24.28
C GLY A 203 0.15 -8.35 -24.61
N TYR A 204 1.21 -8.77 -23.91
CA TYR A 204 1.89 -10.04 -24.16
C TYR A 204 2.07 -10.85 -22.86
N PRO A 205 2.09 -12.19 -22.92
CA PRO A 205 2.35 -13.00 -21.72
C PRO A 205 3.81 -12.83 -21.28
N ALA A 206 4.06 -12.59 -19.99
CA ALA A 206 5.40 -12.47 -19.41
C ALA A 206 6.10 -13.83 -19.29
N LYS A 207 6.49 -14.42 -20.41
CA LYS A 207 7.30 -15.65 -20.50
C LYS A 207 8.79 -15.32 -20.47
N GLU A 208 9.61 -16.36 -20.32
CA GLU A 208 11.07 -16.26 -20.27
C GLU A 208 11.64 -15.50 -21.48
N TYR A 209 11.10 -15.76 -22.67
CA TYR A 209 11.54 -15.15 -23.93
C TYR A 209 10.89 -13.80 -24.26
N THR A 210 9.93 -13.33 -23.44
CA THR A 210 9.17 -12.12 -23.75
C THR A 210 10.05 -10.88 -23.56
N PHE A 211 10.02 -9.99 -24.56
CA PHE A 211 10.62 -8.67 -24.44
C PHE A 211 9.99 -7.89 -23.28
N ARG A 212 10.82 -7.22 -22.47
CA ARG A 212 10.38 -6.39 -21.34
C ARG A 212 10.81 -4.95 -21.57
N SER A 213 9.89 -4.02 -21.35
CA SER A 213 10.24 -2.61 -21.25
C SER A 213 11.20 -2.37 -20.09
N GLU A 214 11.99 -1.29 -20.18
CA GLU A 214 12.79 -0.82 -19.06
C GLU A 214 11.88 -0.49 -17.87
N VAL A 215 12.35 -0.75 -16.65
CA VAL A 215 11.54 -0.59 -15.42
C VAL A 215 11.04 0.84 -15.27
N ASP A 216 11.87 1.83 -15.62
CA ASP A 216 11.51 3.25 -15.57
C ASP A 216 10.44 3.64 -16.60
N GLU A 217 10.21 2.83 -17.62
CA GLU A 217 9.18 3.05 -18.64
C GLU A 217 7.94 2.16 -18.42
N GLY A 218 7.94 1.35 -17.35
CA GLY A 218 6.85 0.43 -17.04
C GLY A 218 5.50 1.13 -16.89
N VAL A 219 4.46 0.51 -17.46
CA VAL A 219 3.13 1.10 -17.56
C VAL A 219 2.55 1.39 -16.18
N GLY A 220 2.18 2.65 -15.95
CA GLY A 220 1.45 3.05 -14.76
C GLY A 220 2.27 3.05 -13.46
N ILE A 221 3.60 2.95 -13.53
CA ILE A 221 4.49 3.06 -12.37
C ILE A 221 4.53 4.53 -11.91
N PRO A 222 4.22 4.83 -10.63
CA PRO A 222 4.25 6.19 -10.12
C PRO A 222 5.68 6.74 -10.06
N LYS A 223 5.80 8.08 -10.17
CA LYS A 223 7.09 8.80 -10.18
C LYS A 223 7.40 9.52 -8.88
N ILE A 224 6.54 9.38 -7.88
CA ILE A 224 6.72 9.97 -6.55
C ILE A 224 6.62 8.88 -5.48
N PRO A 225 7.31 9.02 -4.34
CA PRO A 225 7.16 8.09 -3.23
C PRO A 225 5.74 8.09 -2.65
N VAL A 226 5.27 6.90 -2.28
CA VAL A 226 3.96 6.64 -1.71
C VAL A 226 4.11 5.70 -0.52
N HIS A 227 3.61 6.11 0.65
CA HIS A 227 3.70 5.28 1.85
C HIS A 227 2.39 5.26 2.63
N PRO A 228 1.90 4.07 3.06
CA PRO A 228 0.71 3.96 3.87
C PRO A 228 1.05 4.01 5.36
N ILE A 229 0.20 4.64 6.16
CA ILE A 229 0.37 4.73 7.62
C ILE A 229 -0.93 4.38 8.37
N GLY A 230 -0.79 4.04 9.65
CA GLY A 230 -1.91 3.84 10.57
C GLY A 230 -2.57 5.16 10.96
N TYR A 231 -3.80 5.11 11.49
CA TYR A 231 -4.50 6.34 11.86
C TYR A 231 -3.96 6.98 13.15
N HIS A 232 -3.30 6.24 14.04
CA HIS A 232 -2.59 6.84 15.18
C HIS A 232 -1.44 7.74 14.70
N ASP A 233 -0.64 7.24 13.74
CA ASP A 233 0.45 8.01 13.14
C ASP A 233 -0.09 9.20 12.34
N ALA A 234 -1.18 9.00 11.60
CA ALA A 234 -1.83 10.07 10.85
C ALA A 234 -2.38 11.17 11.76
N GLU A 235 -2.93 10.84 12.93
CA GLU A 235 -3.40 11.83 13.90
C GLU A 235 -2.27 12.78 14.33
N ILE A 236 -1.07 12.24 14.57
CA ILE A 236 0.11 13.03 14.96
C ILE A 236 0.49 14.00 13.84
N LEU A 237 0.59 13.50 12.60
CA LEU A 237 0.88 14.32 11.42
C LEU A 237 -0.17 15.43 11.21
N LEU A 238 -1.45 15.09 11.34
CA LEU A 238 -2.57 16.03 11.10
C LEU A 238 -2.75 17.03 12.23
N ARG A 239 -2.43 16.67 13.49
CA ARG A 239 -2.49 17.59 14.62
C ARG A 239 -1.45 18.71 14.49
N LEU A 240 -0.24 18.37 14.06
CA LEU A 240 0.84 19.33 13.89
C LEU A 240 0.62 20.29 12.72
N PHE A 241 -0.18 19.90 11.72
CA PHE A 241 -0.64 20.79 10.64
C PHE A 241 -1.45 22.00 11.17
N CYS A 242 -2.21 21.84 12.25
CA CYS A 242 -3.02 22.92 12.83
C CYS A 242 -2.22 23.95 13.65
N ILE A 243 -0.98 23.65 14.05
CA ILE A 243 -0.20 24.51 14.97
C ILE A 243 0.59 25.60 14.21
N LYS A 244 0.85 25.43 12.91
CA LYS A 244 1.60 26.42 12.09
C LYS A 244 0.71 27.53 11.47
N ARG A 245 -0.41 27.91 12.11
CA ARG A 245 -1.22 29.09 11.73
C ARG A 245 -1.17 30.19 12.78
#